data_AF-A0A428R2S7-F1
#
_entry.id   AF-A0A428R2S7-F1
#
_cell.length_a   1.000
_cell.length_b   1.000
_cell.length_c   1.000
_cell.angle_alpha   90.00
_cell.angle_beta   90.00
_cell.angle_gamma   90.00
#
_symmetry.space_group_name_H-M   'P 1'
#
loop_
_entity.id
_entity.type
_entity.pdbx_description
1 polymer ?
#
loop_
_entity_poly.entity_id
_entity_poly.type
_entity_poly.pdbx_seq_one_letter_code
_entity_poly.pdbx_strand_id
1 'polypeptide(L)'
;MENLTEKQLLGVKIMHEFFGQDLFDALKANSRDDLPSKVGAEYIAETCFSSYARPGLSFQQRSLMNIAMLIALNRGPELRIHIRAALNNGL
;
A
#
# COMPACT_ATOMS: atom_id res chain seq x y z
N MET A 1 9.12 6.95 14.10
CA MET A 1 7.80 7.58 13.85
C MET A 1 7.80 9.05 14.23
N GLU A 2 8.69 9.51 15.10
CA GLU A 2 8.90 10.95 15.32
C GLU A 2 9.64 11.52 14.10
N ASN A 3 8.95 12.42 13.37
CA ASN A 3 9.37 13.16 12.16
C ASN A 3 8.90 12.64 10.79
N LEU A 4 7.73 12.00 10.68
CA LEU A 4 7.06 11.86 9.37
C LEU A 4 6.42 13.18 8.93
N THR A 5 6.47 13.48 7.63
CA THR A 5 5.77 14.64 7.05
C THR A 5 4.26 14.43 7.01
N GLU A 6 3.47 15.50 6.89
CA GLU A 6 2.00 15.40 6.78
C GLU A 6 1.56 14.51 5.61
N LYS A 7 2.28 14.59 4.49
CA LYS A 7 2.00 13.79 3.29
C LYS A 7 2.31 12.30 3.50
N GLN A 8 3.37 11.99 4.25
CA GLN A 8 3.66 10.61 4.67
C GLN A 8 2.59 10.09 5.63
N LEU A 9 2.15 10.90 6.60
CA LEU A 9 1.07 10.52 7.53
C LEU A 9 -0.25 10.24 6.79
N LEU A 10 -0.61 11.08 5.82
CA LEU A 10 -1.75 10.83 4.94
C LEU A 10 -1.59 9.52 4.17
N GLY A 11 -0.41 9.28 3.62
CA GLY A 11 -0.07 8.06 2.92
C GLY A 11 -0.20 6.80 3.79
N VAL A 12 0.30 6.83 5.01
CA VAL A 12 0.18 5.72 5.97
C VAL A 12 -1.27 5.46 6.32
N LYS A 13 -2.08 6.51 6.54
CA LYS A 13 -3.52 6.38 6.79
C LYS A 13 -4.22 5.66 5.63
N ILE A 14 -3.99 6.12 4.39
CA ILE A 14 -4.62 5.53 3.20
C ILE A 14 -4.11 4.10 2.96
N MET A 15 -2.83 3.84 3.19
CA MET A 15 -2.23 2.51 3.09
C MET A 15 -2.92 1.53 4.05
N HIS A 16 -3.18 1.97 5.29
CA HIS A 16 -3.90 1.18 6.29
C HIS A 16 -5.34 0.86 5.84
N GLU A 17 -6.08 1.86 5.36
CA GLU A 17 -7.44 1.66 4.84
C GLU A 17 -7.47 0.74 3.61
N PHE A 18 -6.50 0.88 2.69
CA PHE A 18 -6.42 0.12 1.45
C PHE A 18 -6.07 -1.36 1.68
N PHE A 19 -5.13 -1.65 2.58
CA PHE A 19 -4.73 -3.03 2.87
C PHE A 19 -5.69 -3.71 3.85
N GLY A 20 -6.40 -2.95 4.68
CA GLY A 20 -7.14 -3.48 5.82
C GLY A 20 -6.22 -3.79 7.00
N GLN A 21 -6.80 -3.79 8.21
CA GLN A 21 -6.07 -3.92 9.49
C GLN A 21 -5.14 -5.14 9.50
N ASP A 22 -5.70 -6.34 9.27
CA ASP A 22 -4.98 -7.60 9.42
C ASP A 22 -3.77 -7.71 8.49
N LEU A 23 -3.93 -7.31 7.22
CA LEU A 23 -2.84 -7.36 6.25
C LEU A 23 -1.80 -6.28 6.54
N PHE A 24 -2.23 -5.07 6.90
CA PHE A 24 -1.32 -3.99 7.24
C PHE A 24 -0.42 -4.35 8.44
N ASP A 25 -1.01 -4.88 9.51
CA ASP A 25 -0.27 -5.29 10.71
C ASP A 25 0.69 -6.45 10.40
N ALA A 26 0.27 -7.43 9.61
CA ALA A 26 1.13 -8.51 9.17
C ALA A 26 2.33 -8.02 8.33
N LEU A 27 2.12 -7.07 7.41
CA LEU A 27 3.20 -6.48 6.62
C LEU A 27 4.17 -5.68 7.50
N LYS A 28 3.63 -4.91 8.46
CA LYS A 28 4.44 -4.13 9.40
C LYS A 28 5.28 -5.02 10.31
N ALA A 29 4.71 -6.10 10.83
CA ALA A 29 5.41 -7.06 11.69
C ALA A 29 6.54 -7.82 10.96
N ASN A 30 6.37 -8.06 9.66
CA ASN A 30 7.38 -8.73 8.83
C ASN A 30 8.37 -7.75 8.17
N SER A 31 8.25 -6.45 8.42
CA SER A 31 9.18 -5.46 7.88
C SER A 31 10.55 -5.59 8.54
N ARG A 32 11.60 -5.46 7.73
CA ARG A 32 12.98 -5.48 8.22
C ARG A 32 13.27 -4.17 8.96
N ASP A 33 13.95 -4.27 10.09
CA ASP A 33 14.46 -3.11 10.83
C ASP A 33 15.80 -2.64 10.23
N ASP A 34 15.78 -2.21 8.97
CA ASP A 34 16.94 -1.69 8.25
C ASP A 34 16.65 -0.34 7.58
N LEU A 35 17.70 0.42 7.28
CA LEU A 35 17.58 1.75 6.67
C LEU A 35 16.85 1.72 5.30
N PRO A 36 17.17 0.81 4.36
CA PRO A 36 16.47 0.73 3.09
C PRO A 36 14.97 0.48 3.22
N SER A 37 14.54 -0.38 4.15
CA SER A 37 13.13 -0.70 4.35
C SER A 37 12.38 0.48 4.98
N LYS A 38 13.01 1.21 5.91
CA LYS A 38 12.44 2.43 6.50
C LYS A 38 12.24 3.53 5.44
N VAL A 39 13.29 3.86 4.70
CA VAL A 39 13.24 4.88 3.63
C VAL A 39 12.27 4.46 2.52
N GLY A 40 12.25 3.18 2.17
CA GLY A 40 11.30 2.63 1.19
C GLY A 40 9.85 2.78 1.65
N ALA A 41 9.54 2.45 2.90
CA ALA A 41 8.19 2.59 3.46
C ALA A 41 7.74 4.06 3.49
N GLU A 42 8.62 4.97 3.89
CA GLU A 42 8.38 6.42 3.87
C GLU A 42 8.09 6.92 2.45
N TYR A 43 8.90 6.51 1.46
CA TYR A 43 8.71 6.86 0.06
C TYR A 43 7.38 6.32 -0.51
N ILE A 44 7.05 5.06 -0.20
CA ILE A 44 5.81 4.42 -0.65
C ILE A 44 4.59 5.13 -0.04
N ALA A 45 4.62 5.46 1.25
CA ALA A 45 3.56 6.22 1.89
C ALA A 45 3.39 7.58 1.21
N GLU A 46 4.48 8.33 1.07
CA GLU A 46 4.42 9.69 0.51
C GLU A 46 4.03 9.70 -0.97
N THR A 47 4.59 8.82 -1.80
CA THR A 47 4.46 8.94 -3.26
C THR A 47 3.31 8.10 -3.79
N CYS A 48 3.15 6.87 -3.30
CA CYS A 48 2.16 5.94 -3.82
C CYS A 48 0.81 6.14 -3.14
N PHE A 49 0.75 6.01 -1.81
CA PHE A 49 -0.54 5.99 -1.11
C PHE A 49 -1.14 7.37 -0.87
N SER A 50 -0.35 8.41 -0.60
CA SER A 50 -0.92 9.77 -0.53
C SER A 50 -1.60 10.18 -1.84
N SER A 51 -1.13 9.63 -2.98
CA SER A 51 -1.68 9.90 -4.31
C SER A 51 -3.11 9.35 -4.49
N TYR A 52 -3.52 8.39 -3.66
CA TYR A 52 -4.86 7.81 -3.69
C TYR A 52 -5.90 8.72 -2.99
N ALA A 53 -5.46 9.77 -2.29
CA ALA A 53 -6.36 10.82 -1.78
C ALA A 53 -7.07 11.59 -2.90
N ARG A 54 -6.57 11.51 -4.14
CA ARG A 54 -7.19 12.14 -5.31
C ARG A 54 -8.52 11.44 -5.65
N PRO A 55 -9.58 12.21 -5.97
CA PRO A 55 -10.86 11.65 -6.36
C PRO A 55 -10.78 10.93 -7.71
N GLY A 56 -11.85 10.20 -8.05
CA GLY A 56 -12.08 9.65 -9.38
C GLY A 56 -12.12 8.12 -9.44
N LEU A 57 -11.26 7.42 -8.70
CA LEU A 57 -11.21 5.96 -8.68
C LEU A 57 -11.32 5.41 -7.26
N SER A 58 -12.22 4.46 -7.07
CA SER A 58 -12.40 3.73 -5.81
C SER A 58 -11.23 2.78 -5.52
N PHE A 59 -11.09 2.31 -4.29
CA PHE A 59 -10.08 1.30 -3.95
C PHE A 59 -10.31 -0.03 -4.66
N GLN A 60 -11.56 -0.41 -4.93
CA GLN A 60 -11.91 -1.58 -5.74
C GLN A 60 -11.31 -1.46 -7.15
N GLN A 61 -11.53 -0.32 -7.82
CA GLN A 61 -11.01 -0.06 -9.17
C GLN A 61 -9.48 -0.01 -9.19
N ARG A 62 -8.85 0.64 -8.20
CA ARG A 62 -7.39 0.70 -8.06
C ARG A 62 -6.78 -0.68 -7.80
N SER A 63 -7.45 -1.51 -7.01
CA SER A 63 -7.02 -2.89 -6.74
C SER A 63 -7.03 -3.73 -8.01
N LEU A 64 -8.09 -3.62 -8.83
CA LEU A 64 -8.19 -4.34 -10.10
C LEU A 64 -7.06 -3.95 -11.06
N MET A 65 -6.78 -2.64 -11.18
CA MET A 65 -5.66 -2.16 -12.02
C MET A 65 -4.31 -2.65 -11.51
N ASN A 66 -4.07 -2.62 -10.20
CA ASN A 66 -2.81 -3.12 -9.62
C ASN A 66 -2.63 -4.60 -9.92
N ILE A 67 -3.67 -5.43 -9.76
CA ILE A 67 -3.62 -6.85 -10.10
C ILE A 67 -3.26 -7.05 -11.58
N ALA A 68 -3.95 -6.35 -12.49
CA ALA A 68 -3.67 -6.45 -13.93
C ALA A 68 -2.22 -6.08 -14.28
N MET A 69 -1.72 -4.97 -13.71
CA MET A 69 -0.33 -4.53 -13.93
C MET A 69 0.68 -5.54 -13.37
N LEU A 70 0.46 -6.06 -12.16
CA LEU A 70 1.39 -6.99 -11.52
C LEU A 70 1.43 -8.36 -12.20
N ILE A 71 0.30 -8.82 -12.76
CA ILE A 71 0.26 -9.98 -13.65
C ILE A 71 1.09 -9.72 -14.90
N ALA A 72 0.84 -8.61 -15.60
CA ALA A 72 1.54 -8.27 -16.83
C ALA A 72 3.06 -8.12 -16.64
N LEU A 73 3.49 -7.62 -15.49
CA LEU A 73 4.90 -7.44 -15.14
C LEU A 73 5.55 -8.70 -14.55
N ASN A 74 4.80 -9.78 -14.30
CA ASN A 74 5.26 -10.98 -13.60
C ASN A 74 5.88 -10.64 -12.23
N ARG A 75 5.12 -9.94 -11.38
CA ARG A 75 5.52 -9.54 -10.01
C ARG A 75 4.75 -10.34 -8.97
N GLY A 76 5.08 -11.64 -8.90
CA GLY A 76 4.39 -12.61 -8.04
C GLY A 76 4.32 -12.25 -6.54
N PRO A 77 5.42 -11.82 -5.91
CA PRO A 77 5.40 -11.42 -4.49
C PRO A 77 4.41 -10.28 -4.20
N GLU A 78 4.44 -9.23 -5.01
CA GLU A 78 3.55 -8.08 -4.90
C GLU A 78 2.11 -8.45 -5.27
N LEU A 79 1.92 -9.25 -6.32
CA LEU A 79 0.61 -9.73 -6.75
C LEU A 79 -0.14 -10.44 -5.61
N ARG A 80 0.56 -11.26 -4.82
CA ARG A 80 -0.03 -11.93 -3.66
C ARG A 80 -0.57 -10.94 -2.62
N ILE A 81 0.17 -9.87 -2.35
CA ILE A 81 -0.24 -8.84 -1.39
C ILE A 81 -1.47 -8.10 -1.92
N HIS A 82 -1.44 -7.70 -3.20
CA HIS A 82 -2.53 -6.93 -3.81
C HIS A 82 -3.82 -7.74 -4.03
N ILE A 83 -3.74 -9.07 -4.20
CA ILE A 83 -4.93 -9.94 -4.19
C ILE A 83 -5.59 -9.93 -2.80
N ARG A 84 -4.81 -9.98 -1.72
CA ARG A 84 -5.38 -9.94 -0.36
C ARG A 84 -5.99 -8.58 -0.05
N ALA A 85 -5.33 -7.50 -0.47
CA ALA A 85 -5.85 -6.14 -0.35
C ALA A 85 -7.17 -5.95 -1.13
N ALA A 86 -7.26 -6.55 -2.32
CA ALA A 86 -8.45 -6.46 -3.17
C ALA A 86 -9.72 -6.96 -2.46
N LEU A 87 -9.63 -8.04 -1.68
CA LEU A 87 -10.76 -8.58 -0.89
C LEU A 87 -11.28 -7.56 0.14
N ASN A 88 -10.38 -6.83 0.83
CA ASN A 88 -10.75 -5.74 1.74
C ASN A 88 -11.44 -4.58 0.98
N ASN A 89 -11.03 -4.36 -0.26
CA ASN A 89 -11.55 -3.27 -1.10
C ASN A 89 -12.82 -3.65 -1.88
N GLY A 90 -13.42 -4.82 -1.61
CA GLY A 90 -14.69 -5.26 -2.18
C GLY A 90 -14.62 -5.92 -3.55
N LEU A 91 -13.45 -6.43 -3.96
CA LEU A 91 -13.32 -7.35 -5.11
C LEU A 91 -13.64 -8.79 -4.72
#